data_AF-D1BZY2-F1
#
_entry.id   AF-D1BZY2-F1
#
_cell.length_a   1.000
_cell.length_b   1.000
_cell.length_c   1.000
_cell.angle_alpha   90.00
_cell.angle_beta   90.00
_cell.angle_gamma   90.00
#
_symmetry.space_group_name_H-M   'P 1'
#
loop_
_entity.id
_entity.type
_entity.pdbx_description
1 polymer ?
#
loop_
_entity_poly.entity_id
_entity_poly.type
_entity_poly.pdbx_seq_one_letter_code
_entity_poly.pdbx_strand_id
1 'polypeptide(L)'
;MLRSFSPSAFAFGLASWSWLGTHGKTPRFTTAFGDVFLESLDGWWLLDTIEGTLTLRWANAVDLYTELDSPQGREEILLEDILVEAIEAGVELREDEVLAFMPHPAAGGRLAADACSPIRFELALSLAGQVHGELLRAAGAPAPSPLLWQHVQHH
;
A
#
# COMPACT_ATOMS: atom_id res chain seq x y z
N MET A 1 9.52 -0.13 -13.36
CA MET A 1 8.31 -0.54 -12.62
C MET A 1 8.65 -0.90 -11.18
N LEU A 2 9.60 -1.83 -10.95
CA LEU A 2 10.10 -2.09 -9.60
C LEU A 2 11.01 -0.97 -9.10
N ARG A 3 10.97 -0.70 -7.80
CA ARG A 3 11.79 0.32 -7.12
C ARG A 3 12.38 -0.26 -5.83
N SER A 4 13.51 0.27 -5.40
CA SER A 4 14.18 -0.16 -4.16
C SER A 4 14.60 1.06 -3.37
N PHE A 5 14.48 0.97 -2.06
CA PHE A 5 14.69 2.09 -1.15
C PHE A 5 15.62 1.70 -0.01
N SER A 6 16.08 2.71 0.72
CA SER A 6 16.95 2.48 1.87
C SER A 6 16.25 1.63 2.95
N PRO A 7 17.00 0.83 3.73
CA PRO A 7 16.44 0.10 4.86
C PRO A 7 15.70 0.99 5.86
N SER A 8 16.17 2.23 6.06
CA SER A 8 15.52 3.22 6.92
C SER A 8 14.17 3.69 6.39
N ALA A 9 14.02 3.81 5.06
CA ALA A 9 12.75 4.19 4.44
C ALA A 9 11.71 3.08 4.63
N PHE A 10 12.11 1.82 4.41
CA PHE A 10 11.27 0.67 4.72
C PHE A 10 10.89 0.60 6.21
N ALA A 11 11.86 0.76 7.12
CA ALA A 11 11.60 0.71 8.55
C ALA A 11 10.61 1.80 9.00
N PHE A 12 10.74 3.02 8.48
CA PHE A 12 9.82 4.10 8.77
C PHE A 12 8.42 3.81 8.23
N GLY A 13 8.30 3.46 6.95
CA GLY A 13 7.00 3.22 6.31
C GLY A 13 6.26 2.03 6.92
N LEU A 14 6.94 0.90 7.12
CA LEU A 14 6.34 -0.33 7.66
C LEU A 14 5.94 -0.22 9.14
N ALA A 15 6.37 0.83 9.86
CA ALA A 15 5.98 1.03 11.25
C ALA A 15 4.46 1.21 11.42
N SER A 16 3.76 1.80 10.45
CA SER A 16 2.29 1.93 10.50
C SER A 16 1.53 0.66 10.10
N TRP A 17 2.25 -0.39 9.67
CA TRP A 17 1.69 -1.67 9.23
C TRP A 17 1.92 -2.82 10.21
N SER A 18 2.45 -2.54 11.42
CA SER A 18 2.79 -3.58 12.40
C SER A 18 1.61 -4.49 12.78
N TRP A 19 0.38 -3.98 12.64
CA TRP A 19 -0.86 -4.72 12.89
C TRP A 19 -1.14 -5.86 11.89
N LEU A 20 -0.50 -5.85 10.70
CA LEU A 20 -0.57 -6.95 9.71
C LEU A 20 0.46 -8.06 9.93
N GLY A 21 1.36 -7.92 10.91
CA GLY A 21 2.42 -8.92 11.12
C GLY A 21 3.55 -8.85 10.11
N THR A 22 4.00 -7.63 9.77
CA THR A 22 5.18 -7.39 8.90
C THR A 22 6.50 -7.80 9.56
N HIS A 23 6.51 -8.03 10.88
CA HIS A 23 7.69 -8.48 11.62
C HIS A 23 8.23 -9.83 11.13
N GLY A 24 9.55 -9.99 11.16
CA GLY A 24 10.22 -11.22 10.73
C GLY A 24 10.29 -11.40 9.20
N LYS A 25 9.85 -10.41 8.42
CA LYS A 25 9.96 -10.40 6.96
C LYS A 25 10.93 -9.30 6.52
N THR A 26 11.79 -9.61 5.57
CA THR A 26 12.80 -8.67 5.04
C THR A 26 12.22 -7.97 3.81
N PRO A 27 11.93 -6.66 3.85
CA PRO A 27 11.50 -5.95 2.64
C PRO A 27 12.63 -5.90 1.62
N ARG A 28 12.32 -6.15 0.35
CA ARG A 28 13.31 -6.26 -0.72
C ARG A 28 13.21 -5.13 -1.73
N PHE A 29 12.00 -4.89 -2.23
CA PHE A 29 11.70 -3.87 -3.24
C PHE A 29 10.19 -3.62 -3.27
N THR A 30 9.76 -2.70 -4.13
CA THR A 30 8.35 -2.31 -4.27
C THR A 30 7.93 -2.23 -5.72
N THR A 31 6.61 -2.15 -5.94
CA THR A 31 6.04 -1.63 -7.19
C THR A 31 6.28 -0.12 -7.31
N ALA A 32 5.92 0.48 -8.44
CA ALA A 32 5.94 1.93 -8.61
C ALA A 32 4.87 2.65 -7.75
N PHE A 33 3.91 1.89 -7.21
CA PHE A 33 2.80 2.38 -6.37
C PHE A 33 3.04 2.16 -4.87
N GLY A 34 4.15 1.51 -4.50
CA GLY A 34 4.57 1.35 -3.11
C GLY A 34 4.21 0.01 -2.47
N ASP A 35 3.60 -0.93 -3.21
CA ASP A 35 3.37 -2.29 -2.70
C ASP A 35 4.70 -2.98 -2.44
N VAL A 36 4.84 -3.60 -1.28
CA VAL A 36 6.14 -4.07 -0.80
C VAL A 36 6.24 -5.58 -0.95
N PHE A 37 7.32 -6.03 -1.57
CA PHE A 37 7.69 -7.44 -1.61
C PHE A 37 8.59 -7.76 -0.42
N LEU A 38 8.16 -8.67 0.46
CA LEU A 38 8.90 -9.06 1.65
C LEU A 38 9.27 -10.56 1.61
N GLU A 39 10.50 -10.87 1.99
CA GLU A 39 11.03 -12.24 2.03
C GLU A 39 11.01 -12.78 3.47
N SER A 40 10.53 -14.01 3.66
CA SER A 40 10.67 -14.78 4.91
C SER A 40 11.12 -16.21 4.62
N LEU A 41 11.32 -17.01 5.68
CA LEU A 41 11.62 -18.44 5.54
C LEU A 41 10.48 -19.24 4.87
N ASP A 42 9.26 -18.70 4.89
CA ASP A 42 8.07 -19.34 4.32
C ASP A 42 7.90 -19.03 2.82
N GLY A 43 8.62 -18.03 2.30
CA GLY A 43 8.52 -17.54 0.94
C GLY A 43 8.39 -16.03 0.85
N TRP A 44 7.78 -15.57 -0.24
CA TRP A 44 7.65 -14.16 -0.58
C TRP A 44 6.22 -13.66 -0.38
N TRP A 45 6.14 -12.54 0.33
CA TRP A 45 4.92 -11.88 0.72
C TRP A 45 4.74 -10.60 -0.09
N LEU A 46 3.49 -10.31 -0.45
CA LEU A 46 3.08 -9.02 -0.98
C LEU A 46 2.32 -8.27 0.11
N LEU A 47 2.84 -7.10 0.49
CA LEU A 47 2.06 -6.07 1.16
C LEU A 47 1.40 -5.21 0.07
N ASP A 48 0.10 -5.44 -0.13
CA ASP A 48 -0.74 -4.63 -1.00
C ASP A 48 -1.14 -3.37 -0.23
N THR A 49 -0.63 -2.22 -0.66
CA THR A 49 -0.88 -0.94 0.00
C THR A 49 -2.26 -0.37 -0.33
N ILE A 50 -2.82 -0.75 -1.48
CA ILE A 50 -4.13 -0.34 -1.96
C ILE A 50 -5.22 -1.06 -1.16
N GLU A 51 -5.14 -2.38 -1.08
CA GLU A 51 -6.12 -3.24 -0.41
C GLU A 51 -5.83 -3.43 1.09
N GLY A 52 -4.62 -3.10 1.54
CA GLY A 52 -4.23 -3.16 2.95
C GLY A 52 -4.07 -4.59 3.45
N THR A 53 -3.55 -5.47 2.60
CA THR A 53 -3.39 -6.90 2.91
C THR A 53 -1.94 -7.35 2.85
N LEU A 54 -1.60 -8.37 3.63
CA LEU A 54 -0.29 -9.02 3.61
C LEU A 54 -0.46 -10.50 3.29
N THR A 55 -0.02 -10.92 2.11
CA THR A 55 -0.31 -12.27 1.58
C THR A 55 0.97 -13.02 1.19
N LEU A 56 1.11 -14.27 1.62
CA LEU A 56 2.16 -15.17 1.14
C LEU A 56 1.76 -15.66 -0.25
N ARG A 57 2.45 -15.18 -1.30
CA ARG A 57 2.06 -15.44 -2.69
C ARG A 57 3.00 -16.40 -3.40
N TRP A 58 4.30 -16.36 -3.10
CA TRP A 58 5.29 -17.14 -3.85
C TRP A 58 6.17 -17.95 -2.92
N ALA A 59 6.52 -19.17 -3.33
CA ALA A 59 7.43 -20.02 -2.57
C ALA A 59 8.89 -19.53 -2.65
N ASN A 60 9.27 -18.91 -3.77
CA ASN A 60 10.63 -18.45 -4.02
C ASN A 60 10.66 -17.26 -5.00
N ALA A 61 11.84 -16.67 -5.18
CA ALA A 61 12.03 -15.50 -6.03
C ALA A 61 11.80 -15.78 -7.52
N VAL A 62 12.05 -17.01 -7.99
CA VAL A 62 11.84 -17.36 -9.40
C VAL A 62 10.35 -17.31 -9.75
N ASP A 63 9.50 -17.87 -8.90
CA ASP A 63 8.04 -17.83 -9.07
C ASP A 63 7.54 -16.38 -9.06
N LEU A 64 8.03 -15.56 -8.13
CA LEU A 64 7.72 -14.14 -8.04
C LEU A 64 8.06 -13.40 -9.35
N TYR A 65 9.31 -13.47 -9.81
CA TYR A 65 9.71 -12.75 -11.02
C TYR A 65 9.03 -13.29 -12.28
N THR A 66 8.73 -14.60 -12.33
CA THR A 66 7.97 -15.19 -13.44
C THR A 66 6.57 -14.59 -13.53
N GLU A 67 5.88 -14.39 -12.40
CA GLU A 67 4.56 -13.75 -12.37
C GLU A 67 4.66 -12.27 -12.74
N LEU A 68 5.62 -11.53 -12.18
CA LEU A 68 5.83 -10.11 -12.49
C LEU A 68 6.18 -9.86 -13.97
N ASP A 69 6.83 -10.82 -14.64
CA ASP A 69 7.14 -10.73 -16.06
C ASP A 69 5.97 -11.13 -16.97
N SER A 70 4.94 -11.79 -16.42
CA SER A 70 3.76 -12.19 -17.17
C SER A 70 2.85 -10.99 -17.47
N PRO A 71 2.07 -11.01 -18.58
CA PRO A 71 1.11 -9.95 -18.88
C PRO A 71 0.13 -9.69 -17.71
N GLN A 72 -0.38 -10.77 -17.10
CA GLN A 72 -1.31 -10.67 -15.97
C GLN A 72 -0.66 -9.99 -14.76
N GLY A 73 0.57 -10.36 -14.40
CA GLY A 73 1.25 -9.75 -13.26
C GLY A 73 1.63 -8.29 -13.51
N ARG A 74 1.95 -7.91 -14.75
CA ARG A 74 2.17 -6.51 -15.11
C ARG A 74 0.89 -5.68 -14.98
N GLU A 75 -0.23 -6.22 -15.42
CA GLU A 75 -1.54 -5.56 -15.31
C GLU A 75 -2.01 -5.48 -13.86
N GLU A 76 -2.06 -6.60 -13.13
CA GLU A 76 -2.70 -6.68 -11.82
C GLU A 76 -1.81 -6.26 -10.65
N ILE A 77 -0.51 -6.55 -10.71
CA ILE A 77 0.43 -6.30 -9.60
C ILE A 77 1.21 -5.01 -9.84
N LEU A 78 1.71 -4.81 -11.07
CA LEU A 78 2.53 -3.64 -11.37
C LEU A 78 1.70 -2.44 -11.83
N LEU A 79 0.40 -2.64 -12.09
CA LEU A 79 -0.52 -1.65 -12.63
C LEU A 79 0.08 -0.92 -13.84
N GLU A 80 0.61 -1.71 -14.79
CA GLU A 80 1.41 -1.23 -15.93
C GLU A 80 0.71 -0.11 -16.69
N ASP A 81 -0.56 -0.30 -17.02
CA ASP A 81 -1.33 0.67 -17.79
C ASP A 81 -1.45 2.03 -17.08
N ILE A 82 -1.72 2.03 -15.77
CA ILE A 82 -1.84 3.26 -14.96
C ILE A 82 -0.47 3.96 -14.88
N LEU A 83 0.61 3.20 -14.68
CA LEU A 83 1.97 3.75 -14.63
C LEU A 83 2.38 4.37 -15.96
N VAL A 84 2.10 3.68 -17.08
CA VAL A 84 2.39 4.16 -18.42
C VAL A 84 1.61 5.45 -18.69
N GLU A 85 0.31 5.46 -18.43
CA GLU A 85 -0.52 6.66 -18.61
C GLU A 85 -0.02 7.85 -17.78
N ALA A 86 0.39 7.63 -16.52
CA ALA A 86 0.96 8.68 -15.67
C ALA A 86 2.28 9.24 -16.24
N ILE A 87 3.17 8.38 -16.75
CA ILE A 87 4.43 8.80 -17.36
C ILE A 87 4.17 9.56 -18.67
N GLU A 88 3.24 9.09 -19.50
CA GLU A 88 2.85 9.78 -20.73
C GLU A 88 2.22 11.16 -20.47
N ALA A 89 1.54 11.31 -19.32
CA ALA A 89 1.05 12.60 -18.83
C ALA A 89 2.14 13.52 -18.25
N GLY A 90 3.41 13.08 -18.24
CA GLY A 90 4.56 13.87 -17.82
C GLY A 90 4.94 13.72 -16.35
N VAL A 91 4.45 12.68 -15.66
CA VAL A 91 4.85 12.42 -14.27
C VAL A 91 6.26 11.85 -14.22
N GLU A 92 7.13 12.49 -13.44
CA GLU A 92 8.50 12.04 -13.18
C GLU A 92 8.65 11.64 -11.71
N LEU A 93 9.17 10.43 -11.45
CA LEU A 93 9.47 9.94 -10.11
C LEU A 93 10.95 10.15 -9.77
N ARG A 94 11.23 10.81 -8.64
CA ARG A 94 12.57 10.85 -8.06
C ARG A 94 12.97 9.49 -7.49
N GLU A 95 14.26 9.30 -7.23
CA GLU A 95 14.81 8.04 -6.72
C GLU A 95 14.13 7.56 -5.42
N ASP A 96 13.70 8.50 -4.57
CA ASP A 96 13.05 8.25 -3.28
C ASP A 96 11.52 8.26 -3.33
N GLU A 97 10.91 8.32 -4.52
CA GLU A 97 9.46 8.46 -4.69
C GLU A 97 8.78 7.23 -5.31
N VAL A 98 7.49 7.10 -5.00
CA VAL A 98 6.48 6.23 -5.62
C VAL A 98 5.27 7.06 -6.04
N LEU A 99 4.40 6.50 -6.87
CA LEU A 99 3.08 7.07 -7.14
C LEU A 99 2.13 6.66 -6.02
N ALA A 100 1.57 7.63 -5.33
CA ALA A 100 0.50 7.39 -4.35
C ALA A 100 -0.84 7.87 -4.93
N PHE A 101 -1.88 7.06 -4.77
CA PHE A 101 -3.25 7.46 -5.07
C PHE A 101 -3.77 8.43 -4.00
N MET A 102 -4.26 9.58 -4.44
CA MET A 102 -4.70 10.68 -3.57
C MET A 102 -6.04 11.25 -4.05
N PRO A 103 -7.17 11.00 -3.33
CA PRO A 103 -7.29 10.21 -2.10
C PRO A 103 -6.93 8.73 -2.28
N HIS A 104 -6.58 8.06 -1.18
CA HIS A 104 -6.31 6.63 -1.18
C HIS A 104 -7.58 5.83 -1.59
N PRO A 105 -7.48 4.73 -2.39
CA PRO A 105 -8.65 3.97 -2.86
C PRO A 105 -9.50 3.41 -1.72
N ALA A 106 -8.87 2.90 -0.66
CA ALA A 106 -9.57 2.45 0.56
C ALA A 106 -10.40 3.56 1.25
N ALA A 107 -10.10 4.84 0.99
CA ALA A 107 -10.84 6.00 1.47
C ALA A 107 -11.81 6.59 0.42
N GLY A 108 -12.17 5.82 -0.61
CA GLY A 108 -13.05 6.25 -1.70
C GLY A 108 -12.34 6.95 -2.87
N GLY A 109 -11.01 6.86 -2.94
CA GLY A 109 -10.22 7.30 -4.08
C GLY A 109 -10.43 6.47 -5.35
N ARG A 110 -9.86 6.92 -6.47
CA ARG A 110 -9.91 6.20 -7.75
C ARG A 110 -8.58 5.53 -8.07
N LEU A 111 -8.64 4.37 -8.70
CA LEU A 111 -7.50 3.72 -9.36
C LEU A 111 -7.37 4.26 -10.79
N ALA A 112 -6.74 5.42 -10.93
CA ALA A 112 -6.52 6.09 -12.21
C ALA A 112 -5.23 6.92 -12.19
N ALA A 113 -4.61 7.12 -13.37
CA ALA A 113 -3.36 7.87 -13.48
C ALA A 113 -3.50 9.32 -13.02
N ASP A 114 -4.64 9.95 -13.32
CA ASP A 114 -4.96 11.33 -12.91
C ASP A 114 -5.18 11.50 -11.40
N ALA A 115 -5.32 10.40 -10.67
CA ALA A 115 -5.48 10.36 -9.22
C ALA A 115 -4.16 10.05 -8.49
N CYS A 116 -3.05 9.94 -9.22
CA CYS A 116 -1.74 9.63 -8.65
C CYS A 116 -0.90 10.91 -8.43
N SER A 117 0.01 10.87 -7.46
CA SER A 117 1.02 11.91 -7.27
C SER A 117 2.34 11.29 -6.80
N PRO A 118 3.50 11.81 -7.27
CA PRO A 118 4.80 11.44 -6.70
C PRO A 118 4.88 11.80 -5.23
N ILE A 119 5.16 10.82 -4.38
CA ILE A 119 5.33 10.99 -2.94
C ILE A 119 6.54 10.18 -2.50
N ARG A 120 7.32 10.72 -1.56
CA ARG A 120 8.43 9.98 -0.95
C ARG A 120 7.95 8.66 -0.38
N PHE A 121 8.64 7.58 -0.71
CA PHE A 121 8.23 6.22 -0.45
C PHE A 121 7.87 5.98 1.01
N GLU A 122 8.73 6.39 1.94
CA GLU A 122 8.49 6.14 3.37
C GLU A 122 7.23 6.84 3.88
N LEU A 123 6.89 8.01 3.31
CA LEU A 123 5.67 8.73 3.64
C LEU A 123 4.44 8.08 3.00
N ALA A 124 4.52 7.72 1.71
CA ALA A 124 3.42 7.05 1.01
C ALA A 124 3.03 5.75 1.73
N LEU A 125 4.03 4.91 2.03
CA LEU A 125 3.83 3.66 2.75
C LEU A 125 3.28 3.91 4.16
N SER A 126 3.83 4.90 4.89
CA SER A 126 3.35 5.20 6.24
C SER A 126 1.87 5.64 6.24
N LEU A 127 1.49 6.53 5.31
CA LEU A 127 0.14 7.07 5.17
C LEU A 127 -0.87 5.98 4.80
N ALA A 128 -0.55 5.12 3.82
CA ALA A 128 -1.43 4.01 3.44
C ALA A 128 -1.70 3.09 4.65
N GLY A 129 -0.67 2.78 5.45
CA GLY A 129 -0.83 1.96 6.65
C GLY A 129 -1.69 2.62 7.74
N GLN A 130 -1.63 3.95 7.86
CA GLN A 130 -2.50 4.70 8.77
C GLN A 130 -3.96 4.67 8.30
N VAL A 131 -4.23 4.89 7.01
CA VAL A 131 -5.58 4.83 6.43
C VAL A 131 -6.22 3.47 6.72
N HIS A 132 -5.52 2.37 6.41
CA HIS A 132 -6.03 1.03 6.67
C HIS A 132 -6.19 0.72 8.16
N GLY A 133 -5.25 1.16 8.99
CA GLY A 133 -5.35 1.02 10.45
C GLY A 133 -6.56 1.75 11.04
N GLU A 134 -6.90 2.93 10.52
CA GLU A 134 -8.09 3.69 10.91
C GLU A 134 -9.38 2.98 10.48
N LEU A 135 -9.44 2.49 9.24
CA LEU A 135 -10.58 1.74 8.72
C LEU A 135 -10.85 0.46 9.53
N LEU A 136 -9.79 -0.30 9.84
CA LEU A 136 -9.88 -1.49 10.69
C LEU A 136 -10.44 -1.15 12.08
N ARG A 137 -9.94 -0.07 12.71
CA ARG A 137 -10.43 0.40 14.01
C ARG A 137 -11.88 0.85 13.95
N ALA A 138 -12.29 1.54 12.89
CA ALA A 138 -13.68 1.98 12.72
C ALA A 138 -14.63 0.79 12.54
N ALA A 139 -14.21 -0.25 11.80
CA ALA A 139 -14.98 -1.48 11.63
C ALA A 139 -15.06 -2.32 12.93
N GLY A 140 -14.02 -2.27 13.78
CA GLY A 140 -13.99 -2.94 15.08
C GLY A 140 -14.59 -2.14 16.25
N ALA A 141 -14.92 -0.86 16.05
CA ALA A 141 -15.54 -0.04 17.09
C ALA A 141 -17.03 -0.39 17.22
N PRO A 142 -17.56 -0.59 18.45
CA PRO A 142 -19.00 -0.69 18.62
C PRO A 142 -19.65 0.62 18.12
N ALA A 143 -20.72 0.50 17.33
CA ALA A 143 -21.46 1.64 16.83
C ALA A 143 -21.77 2.62 17.99
N PRO A 144 -21.61 3.95 17.80
CA PRO A 144 -21.95 4.90 18.85
C PRO A 144 -23.42 4.68 19.23
N SER A 145 -23.64 4.34 20.51
CA SER A 145 -24.99 4.09 21.01
C SER A 145 -25.86 5.34 20.79
N PRO A 146 -27.05 5.23 20.16
CA PRO A 146 -27.92 6.37 19.91
C PRO A 146 -28.48 7.03 21.18
N LEU A 147 -28.14 6.52 22.36
CA LEU A 147 -28.66 6.97 23.66
C LEU A 147 -27.98 8.21 24.25
N LEU A 148 -26.91 8.74 23.65
CA LEU A 148 -26.23 9.96 24.15
C LEU A 148 -26.87 11.27 23.65
N TRP A 149 -27.92 11.22 22.83
CA TRP A 149 -28.62 12.42 22.32
C TRP A 149 -29.93 12.77 23.03
N GLN A 150 -30.30 12.08 24.12
CA GLN A 150 -31.58 12.33 24.82
C GLN A 150 -31.46 13.06 26.17
N HIS A 151 -30.28 13.51 26.62
CA HIS A 151 -30.15 14.16 27.94
C HIS A 151 -29.65 15.61 27.92
N VAL A 152 -29.74 16.32 26.79
CA VAL A 152 -29.50 17.78 26.78
C VAL A 152 -30.68 18.50 26.14
N GLN A 153 -31.87 18.34 26.69
CA GLN A 153 -32.95 19.36 26.63
C GLN A 153 -33.88 19.22 27.84
N HIS A 154 -33.43 19.66 29.01
CA HIS A 154 -34.30 20.24 30.02
C HIS A 154 -33.46 21.21 30.85
N HIS A 155 -33.56 22.50 30.52
CA HIS A 155 -33.67 23.61 31.47
C HIS A 155 -34.09 24.88 30.72
#